data_AF-A0A6I8MGC2-F1
#
_entry.id   AF-A0A6I8MGC2-F1
#
_cell.length_a   1.000
_cell.length_b   1.000
_cell.length_c   1.000
_cell.angle_alpha   90.00
_cell.angle_beta   90.00
_cell.angle_gamma   90.00
#
_symmetry.space_group_name_H-M   'P 1'
#
loop_
_entity.id
_entity.type
_entity.pdbx_description
1 polymer ?
#
loop_
_entity_poly.entity_id
_entity_poly.type
_entity_poly.pdbx_seq_one_letter_code
_entity_poly.pdbx_strand_id
1 'polypeptide(L)'
;MAIDNIKAYAHLSDADIEEIGRRLDQIKAEVTQSLGARDVTYIKRLIRTQRSLEAAGRFALLFAGNKKCWWLGTGLLSTAKILENLEIGHNVLHGQWDWMNDPEIHSTTWEWDIVCPSSQWMHSHNFVHHTYTNVLGMDNDVGYGILRVTRDRKWTALHAFQPVVNTVLAAMFQWAVGYYDVELGRYLTKRADWNDTKDKFWETTNKAGRQLARDYVFYPALAGKAFPQAVKANAVANLVRSVWAYSVIFCGHFPDEAETFTKEQFKNEDHNQWYLRQMLGSANFYGGKLLTIMSGNLNYQIEHHLFPDMPSNRLAEVGEKVRALCDEYDLPYNVDSFPAQLFKVQKTLLKLTLPNKYLVASPDNAPEVRSNRAFSQNPEIENQLAGGCNGSGLRTGLKLLKRLRPSIKDAILIYTGRRPRGNQQR
;
A
#
# COMPACT_ATOMS: atom_id res chain seq x y z
N MET A 1 15.43 13.73 2.05
CA MET A 1 16.60 12.88 1.95
C MET A 1 16.07 11.48 1.90
N ALA A 2 15.95 10.91 0.71
CA ALA A 2 15.64 9.50 0.52
C ALA A 2 16.94 8.71 0.45
N ILE A 3 16.86 7.39 0.58
CA ILE A 3 18.02 6.50 0.47
C ILE A 3 18.54 6.53 -0.96
N ASP A 4 19.84 6.80 -1.13
CA ASP A 4 20.51 6.89 -2.43
C ASP A 4 21.48 5.74 -2.69
N ASN A 5 21.81 4.96 -1.65
CA ASN A 5 22.63 3.76 -1.74
C ASN A 5 22.15 2.70 -0.73
N ILE A 6 21.34 1.75 -1.18
CA ILE A 6 20.74 0.74 -0.29
C ILE A 6 21.78 -0.21 0.31
N LYS A 7 22.85 -0.52 -0.42
CA LYS A 7 23.93 -1.38 0.07
C LYS A 7 24.62 -0.77 1.28
N ALA A 8 25.01 0.51 1.17
CA ALA A 8 25.60 1.24 2.28
C ALA A 8 24.59 1.42 3.44
N TYR A 9 23.32 1.68 3.12
CA TYR A 9 22.28 1.85 4.12
C TYR A 9 22.02 0.57 4.91
N ALA A 10 21.99 -0.59 4.26
CA ALA A 10 21.69 -1.87 4.88
C ALA A 10 22.85 -2.44 5.71
N HIS A 11 24.06 -1.90 5.56
CA HIS A 11 25.28 -2.42 6.20
C HIS A 11 25.55 -3.89 5.87
N LEU A 12 25.24 -4.30 4.64
CA LEU A 12 25.44 -5.65 4.12
C LEU A 12 26.64 -5.70 3.16
N SER A 13 27.37 -6.82 3.16
CA SER A 13 28.37 -7.09 2.12
C SER A 13 27.70 -7.51 0.81
N ASP A 14 28.43 -7.48 -0.31
CA ASP A 14 27.90 -7.98 -1.59
C ASP A 14 27.48 -9.45 -1.51
N ALA A 15 28.25 -10.28 -0.79
CA ALA A 15 27.94 -11.69 -0.59
C ALA A 15 26.65 -11.89 0.22
N ASP A 16 26.39 -11.04 1.21
CA ASP A 16 25.13 -11.09 1.97
C ASP A 16 23.94 -10.76 1.07
N ILE A 17 24.06 -9.71 0.24
CA ILE A 17 23.00 -9.28 -0.69
C ILE A 17 22.72 -10.38 -1.72
N GLU A 18 23.76 -11.00 -2.27
CA GLU A 18 23.63 -12.12 -3.20
C GLU A 18 22.94 -13.33 -2.56
N GLU A 19 23.35 -13.72 -1.35
CA GLU A 19 22.76 -14.88 -0.66
C GLU A 19 21.30 -14.62 -0.23
N ILE A 20 20.97 -13.41 0.21
CA ILE A 20 19.58 -13.00 0.47
C ILE A 20 18.75 -13.14 -0.80
N GLY A 21 19.23 -12.61 -1.93
CA GLY A 21 18.54 -12.71 -3.22
C GLY A 21 18.30 -14.15 -3.64
N ARG A 22 19.36 -14.98 -3.58
CA ARG A 22 19.28 -16.42 -3.89
C ARG A 22 18.25 -17.15 -3.02
N ARG A 23 18.16 -16.84 -1.72
CA ARG A 23 17.19 -17.45 -0.80
C ARG A 23 15.77 -16.96 -1.05
N LEU A 24 15.58 -15.71 -1.44
CA LEU A 24 14.27 -15.19 -1.84
C LEU A 24 13.78 -15.85 -3.15
N ASP A 25 14.66 -16.02 -4.13
CA ASP A 25 14.36 -16.77 -5.35
C ASP A 25 13.99 -18.23 -5.03
N GLN A 26 14.72 -18.86 -4.12
CA GLN A 26 14.42 -20.21 -3.65
C GLN A 26 13.04 -20.29 -2.98
N ILE A 27 12.71 -19.33 -2.11
CA ILE A 27 11.38 -19.24 -1.48
C ILE A 27 10.28 -19.12 -2.55
N LYS A 28 10.47 -18.26 -3.56
CA LYS A 28 9.54 -18.12 -4.69
C LYS A 28 9.36 -19.44 -5.41
N ALA A 29 10.46 -20.10 -5.78
CA ALA A 29 10.44 -21.34 -6.53
C ALA A 29 9.73 -22.48 -5.75
N GLU A 30 10.05 -22.66 -4.47
CA GLU A 30 9.42 -23.68 -3.61
C GLU A 30 7.90 -23.49 -3.53
N VAL A 31 7.43 -22.26 -3.29
CA VAL A 31 6.00 -21.99 -3.17
C VAL A 31 5.30 -22.21 -4.50
N THR A 32 5.85 -21.68 -5.60
CA THR A 32 5.30 -21.84 -6.95
C THR A 32 5.21 -23.31 -7.35
N GLN A 33 6.22 -24.13 -7.05
CA GLN A 33 6.20 -25.58 -7.33
C GLN A 33 5.17 -26.33 -6.46
N SER A 34 4.82 -25.80 -5.30
CA SER A 34 3.83 -26.39 -4.38
C SER A 34 2.37 -26.01 -4.68
N LEU A 35 2.12 -25.20 -5.72
CA LEU A 35 0.77 -24.77 -6.07
C LEU A 35 -0.05 -25.94 -6.60
N GLY A 36 -1.32 -26.01 -6.20
CA GLY A 36 -2.18 -27.12 -6.62
C GLY A 36 -3.61 -27.01 -6.14
N ALA A 37 -4.25 -28.17 -5.93
CA ALA A 37 -5.70 -28.27 -5.69
C ALA A 37 -6.20 -27.46 -4.49
N ARG A 38 -5.36 -27.26 -3.45
CA ARG A 38 -5.72 -26.45 -2.28
C ARG A 38 -5.92 -24.98 -2.62
N ASP A 39 -5.10 -24.46 -3.53
CA ASP A 39 -5.11 -23.06 -3.98
C ASP A 39 -6.29 -22.81 -4.92
N VAL A 40 -6.51 -23.73 -5.86
CA VAL A 40 -7.71 -23.72 -6.72
C VAL A 40 -8.99 -23.74 -5.89
N THR A 41 -9.04 -24.59 -4.86
CA THR A 41 -10.20 -24.68 -3.97
C THR A 41 -10.40 -23.38 -3.19
N TYR A 42 -9.33 -22.74 -2.75
CA TYR A 42 -9.37 -21.46 -2.06
C TYR A 42 -10.05 -20.39 -2.92
N ILE A 43 -9.51 -20.10 -4.12
CA ILE A 43 -10.01 -19.01 -4.96
C ILE A 43 -11.43 -19.30 -5.45
N LYS A 44 -11.75 -20.54 -5.84
CA LYS A 44 -13.11 -20.91 -6.28
C LYS A 44 -14.13 -20.80 -5.15
N ARG A 45 -13.77 -21.18 -3.92
CA ARG A 45 -14.64 -21.01 -2.74
C ARG A 45 -14.83 -19.54 -2.41
N LEU A 46 -13.78 -18.74 -2.51
CA LEU A 46 -13.83 -17.31 -2.26
C LEU A 46 -14.75 -16.60 -3.25
N ILE A 47 -14.58 -16.84 -4.56
CA ILE A 47 -15.45 -16.30 -5.61
C ILE A 47 -16.91 -16.71 -5.36
N ARG A 48 -17.17 -17.98 -5.03
CA ARG A 48 -18.53 -18.45 -4.71
C ARG A 48 -19.12 -17.70 -3.50
N THR A 49 -18.31 -17.49 -2.46
CA THR A 49 -18.71 -16.78 -1.24
C THR A 49 -19.04 -15.32 -1.56
N GLN A 50 -18.15 -14.63 -2.28
CA GLN A 50 -18.37 -13.25 -2.72
C GLN A 50 -19.65 -13.13 -3.55
N ARG A 51 -19.84 -13.96 -4.57
CA ARG A 51 -21.03 -13.93 -5.44
C ARG A 51 -22.31 -14.20 -4.67
N SER A 52 -22.25 -15.11 -3.68
CA SER A 52 -23.39 -15.43 -2.81
C SER A 52 -23.73 -14.28 -1.86
N LEU A 53 -22.73 -13.61 -1.29
CA LEU A 53 -22.92 -12.42 -0.45
C LEU A 53 -23.51 -11.27 -1.27
N GLU A 54 -23.03 -11.04 -2.49
CA GLU A 54 -23.58 -10.03 -3.39
C GLU A 54 -25.04 -10.33 -3.74
N ALA A 55 -25.34 -11.55 -4.18
CA ALA A 55 -26.70 -11.95 -4.53
C ALA A 55 -27.66 -11.84 -3.34
N ALA A 56 -27.27 -12.35 -2.17
CA ALA A 56 -28.06 -12.26 -0.95
C ALA A 56 -28.25 -10.81 -0.48
N GLY A 57 -27.20 -9.99 -0.58
CA GLY A 57 -27.25 -8.57 -0.25
C GLY A 57 -28.23 -7.82 -1.14
N ARG A 58 -28.14 -8.03 -2.47
CA ARG A 58 -29.04 -7.41 -3.45
C ARG A 58 -30.49 -7.88 -3.27
N PHE A 59 -30.71 -9.17 -3.00
CA PHE A 59 -32.03 -9.70 -2.69
C PHE A 59 -32.65 -9.06 -1.43
N ALA A 60 -31.87 -8.94 -0.35
CA ALA A 60 -32.34 -8.25 0.85
C ALA A 60 -32.72 -6.77 0.58
N LEU A 61 -31.99 -6.10 -0.33
CA LEU A 61 -32.26 -4.72 -0.72
C LEU A 61 -33.54 -4.53 -1.55
N LEU A 62 -34.13 -5.60 -2.12
CA LEU A 62 -35.48 -5.53 -2.71
C LEU A 62 -36.54 -5.15 -1.65
N PHE A 63 -36.26 -5.47 -0.38
CA PHE A 63 -37.12 -5.19 0.76
C PHE A 63 -36.57 -4.08 1.66
N ALA A 64 -35.72 -3.20 1.11
CA ALA A 64 -35.02 -2.13 1.84
C ALA A 64 -35.93 -1.06 2.47
N GLY A 65 -37.24 -1.07 2.20
CA GLY A 65 -38.21 -0.32 3.00
C GLY A 65 -38.21 -0.72 4.48
N ASN A 66 -37.82 -1.96 4.79
CA ASN A 66 -37.56 -2.42 6.15
C ASN A 66 -36.09 -2.15 6.54
N LYS A 67 -35.89 -1.46 7.67
CA LYS A 67 -34.56 -1.11 8.18
C LYS A 67 -33.65 -2.32 8.42
N LYS A 68 -34.19 -3.46 8.87
CA LYS A 68 -33.40 -4.69 9.09
C LYS A 68 -32.86 -5.25 7.77
N CYS A 69 -33.71 -5.30 6.74
CA CYS A 69 -33.32 -5.73 5.40
C CYS A 69 -32.31 -4.76 4.78
N TRP A 70 -32.46 -3.45 5.02
CA TRP A 70 -31.49 -2.46 4.56
C TRP A 70 -30.10 -2.66 5.18
N TRP A 71 -30.02 -2.84 6.51
CA TRP A 71 -28.73 -3.09 7.19
C TRP A 71 -28.10 -4.41 6.77
N LEU A 72 -28.89 -5.49 6.70
CA LEU A 72 -28.41 -6.80 6.24
C LEU A 72 -27.90 -6.70 4.79
N GLY A 73 -28.70 -6.14 3.89
CA GLY A 73 -28.36 -6.00 2.47
C GLY A 73 -27.12 -5.14 2.26
N THR A 74 -27.02 -4.01 2.94
CA THR A 74 -25.86 -3.11 2.89
C THR A 74 -24.61 -3.78 3.44
N GLY A 75 -24.70 -4.50 4.56
CA GLY A 75 -23.55 -5.20 5.17
C GLY A 75 -23.02 -6.33 4.28
N LEU A 76 -23.91 -7.16 3.75
CA LEU A 76 -23.56 -8.24 2.81
C LEU A 76 -22.93 -7.67 1.53
N LEU A 77 -23.53 -6.63 0.95
CA LEU A 77 -23.02 -5.98 -0.26
C LEU A 77 -21.65 -5.30 -0.01
N SER A 78 -21.48 -4.64 1.13
CA SER A 78 -20.18 -4.03 1.51
C SER A 78 -19.09 -5.09 1.63
N THR A 79 -19.41 -6.22 2.25
CA THR A 79 -18.46 -7.33 2.41
C THR A 79 -18.11 -7.95 1.06
N ALA A 80 -19.11 -8.21 0.20
CA ALA A 80 -18.89 -8.73 -1.14
C ALA A 80 -18.01 -7.79 -1.99
N LYS A 81 -18.25 -6.48 -1.90
CA LYS A 81 -17.45 -5.46 -2.59
C LYS A 81 -16.01 -5.38 -2.08
N ILE A 82 -15.77 -5.59 -0.78
CA ILE A 82 -14.41 -5.65 -0.24
C ILE A 82 -13.67 -6.90 -0.74
N LEU A 83 -14.30 -8.08 -0.68
CA LEU A 83 -13.70 -9.33 -1.16
C LEU A 83 -13.38 -9.27 -2.65
N GLU A 84 -14.31 -8.74 -3.45
CA GLU A 84 -14.11 -8.56 -4.89
C GLU A 84 -12.98 -7.58 -5.20
N ASN A 85 -12.83 -6.53 -4.39
CA ASN A 85 -11.80 -5.52 -4.67
C ASN A 85 -10.40 -5.96 -4.25
N LEU A 86 -10.23 -6.45 -3.03
CA LEU A 86 -8.90 -6.69 -2.45
C LEU A 86 -8.44 -8.15 -2.58
N GLU A 87 -9.30 -9.13 -2.35
CA GLU A 87 -8.87 -10.53 -2.31
C GLU A 87 -9.01 -11.24 -3.67
N ILE A 88 -10.03 -10.87 -4.47
CA ILE A 88 -10.25 -11.46 -5.79
C ILE A 88 -9.66 -10.58 -6.87
N GLY A 89 -10.28 -9.43 -7.16
CA GLY A 89 -9.97 -8.60 -8.33
C GLY A 89 -8.52 -8.12 -8.35
N HIS A 90 -8.03 -7.54 -7.27
CA HIS A 90 -6.63 -7.15 -7.12
C HIS A 90 -5.68 -8.33 -7.44
N ASN A 91 -5.85 -9.45 -6.74
CA ASN A 91 -4.95 -10.60 -6.84
C ASN A 91 -5.02 -11.31 -8.20
N VAL A 92 -6.21 -11.44 -8.79
CA VAL A 92 -6.36 -11.97 -10.16
C VAL A 92 -5.68 -11.04 -11.17
N LEU A 93 -5.86 -9.72 -11.04
CA LEU A 93 -5.21 -8.76 -11.93
C LEU A 93 -3.70 -8.69 -11.77
N HIS A 94 -3.14 -9.09 -10.63
CA HIS A 94 -1.70 -9.30 -10.45
C HIS A 94 -1.15 -10.55 -11.15
N GLY A 95 -2.01 -11.38 -11.74
CA GLY A 95 -1.61 -12.65 -12.36
C GLY A 95 -1.38 -13.77 -11.34
N GLN A 96 -1.78 -13.57 -10.08
CA GLN A 96 -1.52 -14.55 -9.02
C GLN A 96 -2.19 -15.92 -9.27
N TRP A 97 -3.18 -15.98 -10.14
CA TRP A 97 -3.93 -17.19 -10.46
C TRP A 97 -3.71 -17.68 -11.90
N ASP A 98 -2.88 -16.99 -12.69
CA ASP A 98 -2.70 -17.28 -14.13
C ASP A 98 -2.07 -18.66 -14.37
N TRP A 99 -1.30 -19.17 -13.41
CA TRP A 99 -0.75 -20.54 -13.43
C TRP A 99 -1.83 -21.62 -13.56
N MET A 100 -3.07 -21.33 -13.16
CA MET A 100 -4.21 -22.25 -13.31
C MET A 100 -4.65 -22.44 -14.77
N ASN A 101 -4.29 -21.52 -15.67
CA ASN A 101 -4.81 -21.43 -17.03
C ASN A 101 -6.36 -21.52 -17.10
N ASP A 102 -7.04 -20.97 -16.09
CA ASP A 102 -8.50 -20.93 -16.01
C ASP A 102 -9.00 -19.68 -16.76
N PRO A 103 -9.82 -19.80 -17.82
CA PRO A 103 -10.21 -18.66 -18.65
C PRO A 103 -11.09 -17.65 -17.91
N GLU A 104 -11.75 -18.06 -16.83
CA GLU A 104 -12.55 -17.16 -15.99
C GLU A 104 -11.72 -16.49 -14.90
N ILE A 105 -10.60 -17.08 -14.47
CA ILE A 105 -9.78 -16.59 -13.35
C ILE A 105 -8.38 -16.30 -13.89
N HIS A 106 -8.28 -15.23 -14.68
CA HIS A 106 -7.04 -14.83 -15.35
C HIS A 106 -6.91 -13.32 -15.41
N SER A 107 -5.69 -12.80 -15.26
CA SER A 107 -5.40 -11.36 -15.23
C SER A 107 -5.90 -10.61 -16.47
N THR A 108 -5.86 -11.27 -17.63
CA THR A 108 -6.27 -10.69 -18.92
C THR A 108 -7.77 -10.74 -19.21
N THR A 109 -8.55 -11.52 -18.44
CA THR A 109 -10.00 -11.69 -18.66
C THR A 109 -10.85 -11.20 -17.50
N TRP A 110 -10.30 -11.10 -16.29
CA TRP A 110 -11.02 -10.61 -15.12
C TRP A 110 -11.25 -9.11 -15.18
N GLU A 111 -12.50 -8.68 -15.06
CA GLU A 111 -12.84 -7.27 -14.89
C GLU A 111 -13.48 -7.04 -13.52
N TRP A 112 -12.67 -6.55 -12.59
CA TRP A 112 -13.06 -6.32 -11.20
C TRP A 112 -14.08 -5.21 -10.98
N ASP A 113 -14.78 -5.31 -9.85
CA ASP A 113 -15.90 -4.43 -9.48
C ASP A 113 -15.50 -3.04 -8.93
N ILE A 114 -14.70 -2.29 -9.69
CA ILE A 114 -14.42 -0.87 -9.43
C ILE A 114 -14.44 -0.05 -10.73
N VAL A 115 -14.21 1.26 -10.66
CA VAL A 115 -14.22 2.15 -11.84
C VAL A 115 -12.94 2.11 -12.68
N CYS A 116 -11.82 1.67 -12.10
CA CYS A 116 -10.54 1.51 -12.82
C CYS A 116 -10.59 0.31 -13.77
N PRO A 117 -10.32 0.48 -15.08
CA PRO A 117 -10.13 -0.64 -16.00
C PRO A 117 -8.99 -1.56 -15.57
N SER A 118 -9.13 -2.87 -15.81
CA SER A 118 -8.08 -3.88 -15.56
C SER A 118 -6.75 -3.52 -16.25
N SER A 119 -6.81 -3.13 -17.52
CA SER A 119 -5.68 -2.67 -18.34
C SER A 119 -4.86 -1.55 -17.66
N GLN A 120 -5.55 -0.53 -17.14
CA GLN A 120 -4.93 0.61 -16.48
C GLN A 120 -4.41 0.25 -15.09
N TRP A 121 -5.07 -0.67 -14.38
CA TRP A 121 -4.52 -1.22 -13.12
C TRP A 121 -3.21 -1.98 -13.39
N MET A 122 -3.18 -2.84 -14.40
CA MET A 122 -1.99 -3.59 -14.78
C MET A 122 -0.83 -2.66 -15.18
N HIS A 123 -1.10 -1.53 -15.83
CA HIS A 123 -0.07 -0.55 -16.13
C HIS A 123 0.36 0.24 -14.89
N SER A 124 -0.57 0.95 -14.24
CA SER A 124 -0.23 1.87 -13.15
C SER A 124 0.26 1.18 -11.88
N HIS A 125 -0.30 0.02 -11.55
CA HIS A 125 0.05 -0.67 -10.33
C HIS A 125 1.04 -1.80 -10.60
N ASN A 126 0.72 -2.77 -11.46
CA ASN A 126 1.61 -3.92 -11.67
C ASN A 126 2.95 -3.51 -12.30
N PHE A 127 2.94 -2.64 -13.32
CA PHE A 127 4.18 -2.19 -13.94
C PHE A 127 4.81 -1.02 -13.17
N VAL A 128 4.15 0.13 -13.09
CA VAL A 128 4.78 1.34 -12.52
C VAL A 128 5.06 1.16 -11.03
N HIS A 129 4.05 0.86 -10.22
CA HIS A 129 4.23 0.82 -8.78
C HIS A 129 5.16 -0.31 -8.30
N HIS A 130 5.01 -1.55 -8.76
CA HIS A 130 5.91 -2.64 -8.33
C HIS A 130 7.34 -2.53 -8.89
N THR A 131 7.53 -1.92 -10.06
CA THR A 131 8.89 -1.65 -10.56
C THR A 131 9.57 -0.58 -9.70
N TYR A 132 8.87 0.53 -9.44
CA TYR A 132 9.46 1.73 -8.86
C TYR A 132 9.11 1.95 -7.38
N THR A 133 8.60 0.95 -6.67
CA THR A 133 8.06 1.07 -5.30
C THR A 133 8.89 2.03 -4.42
N ASN A 134 8.22 3.08 -3.95
CA ASN A 134 8.76 4.14 -3.10
C ASN A 134 9.97 4.92 -3.67
N VAL A 135 10.25 4.83 -4.97
CA VAL A 135 11.25 5.67 -5.66
C VAL A 135 10.64 7.03 -5.96
N LEU A 136 11.17 8.07 -5.32
CA LEU A 136 10.60 9.41 -5.38
C LEU A 136 10.60 9.99 -6.79
N GLY A 137 9.41 10.34 -7.27
CA GLY A 137 9.22 10.93 -8.60
C GLY A 137 9.29 9.91 -9.75
N MET A 138 9.21 8.61 -9.44
CA MET A 138 8.92 7.53 -10.37
C MET A 138 7.66 6.76 -9.93
N ASP A 139 7.55 6.48 -8.63
CA ASP A 139 6.33 5.97 -8.03
C ASP A 139 5.41 7.11 -7.61
N ASN A 140 4.28 7.20 -8.28
CA ASN A 140 3.26 8.19 -7.98
C ASN A 140 2.50 7.82 -6.69
N ASP A 141 2.51 6.55 -6.28
CA ASP A 141 1.71 6.03 -5.14
C ASP A 141 2.23 6.65 -3.84
N VAL A 142 3.50 7.09 -3.80
CA VAL A 142 4.06 7.95 -2.75
C VAL A 142 3.25 9.25 -2.64
N GLY A 143 2.16 9.22 -1.89
CA GLY A 143 1.20 10.30 -1.71
C GLY A 143 0.25 10.54 -2.89
N TYR A 144 0.11 9.63 -3.86
CA TYR A 144 -0.84 9.74 -5.00
C TYR A 144 -0.78 11.10 -5.74
N GLY A 145 0.40 11.70 -5.83
CA GLY A 145 0.60 13.06 -6.39
C GLY A 145 -0.05 14.23 -5.63
N ILE A 146 -0.99 14.00 -4.71
CA ILE A 146 -1.79 15.04 -4.03
C ILE A 146 -1.49 15.17 -2.53
N LEU A 147 -1.13 14.08 -1.87
CA LEU A 147 -0.74 14.05 -0.46
C LEU A 147 0.77 14.17 -0.34
N ARG A 148 1.19 14.76 0.77
CA ARG A 148 2.59 14.84 1.17
C ARG A 148 2.84 13.84 2.28
N VAL A 149 3.32 12.67 1.88
CA VAL A 149 3.67 11.54 2.78
C VAL A 149 5.13 11.54 3.20
N THR A 150 5.97 12.32 2.51
CA THR A 150 7.39 12.52 2.84
C THR A 150 7.74 14.00 2.82
N ARG A 151 8.71 14.40 3.66
CA ARG A 151 9.25 15.77 3.70
C ARG A 151 10.08 16.15 2.47
N ASP A 152 10.38 15.16 1.62
CA ASP A 152 11.17 15.29 0.39
C ASP A 152 10.37 15.92 -0.74
N ARG A 153 9.05 15.83 -0.64
CA ARG A 153 8.16 16.63 -1.47
C ARG A 153 8.13 18.05 -0.94
N LYS A 154 8.33 19.01 -1.85
CA LYS A 154 8.24 20.44 -1.55
C LYS A 154 6.85 20.76 -1.00
N TRP A 155 6.82 21.43 0.14
CA TRP A 155 5.57 21.90 0.72
C TRP A 155 4.98 23.06 -0.11
N THR A 156 3.66 23.10 -0.19
CA THR A 156 2.85 24.15 -0.82
C THR A 156 1.64 24.45 0.06
N ALA A 157 1.02 25.61 -0.08
CA ALA A 157 -0.12 26.02 0.74
C ALA A 157 -1.31 25.03 0.72
N LEU A 158 -1.50 24.30 -0.38
CA LEU A 158 -2.54 23.27 -0.50
C LEU A 158 -2.38 22.15 0.53
N HIS A 159 -1.14 21.85 0.96
CA HIS A 159 -0.89 20.81 1.95
C HIS A 159 -1.41 21.16 3.36
N ALA A 160 -1.70 22.44 3.66
CA ALA A 160 -2.39 22.80 4.90
C ALA A 160 -3.79 22.18 4.97
N PHE A 161 -4.42 21.90 3.83
CA PHE A 161 -5.73 21.27 3.71
C PHE A 161 -5.67 19.74 3.53
N GLN A 162 -4.47 19.14 3.66
CA GLN A 162 -4.29 17.70 3.51
C GLN A 162 -5.25 16.84 4.35
N PRO A 163 -5.68 17.20 5.58
CA PRO A 163 -6.63 16.36 6.32
C PRO A 163 -7.99 16.24 5.61
N VAL A 164 -8.44 17.34 4.99
CA VAL A 164 -9.66 17.37 4.19
C VAL A 164 -9.46 16.60 2.89
N VAL A 165 -8.35 16.86 2.18
CA VAL A 165 -8.00 16.15 0.93
C VAL A 165 -7.89 14.64 1.17
N ASN A 166 -7.27 14.22 2.27
CA ASN A 166 -7.11 12.84 2.66
C ASN A 166 -8.45 12.17 2.98
N THR A 167 -9.34 12.87 3.69
CA THR A 167 -10.70 12.36 3.98
C THR A 167 -11.51 12.17 2.70
N VAL A 168 -11.43 13.15 1.78
CA VAL A 168 -12.07 13.05 0.46
C VAL A 168 -11.47 11.92 -0.36
N LEU A 169 -10.13 11.78 -0.37
CA LEU A 169 -9.44 10.69 -1.03
C LEU A 169 -9.88 9.33 -0.49
N ALA A 170 -9.94 9.15 0.83
CA ALA A 170 -10.39 7.91 1.45
C ALA A 170 -11.84 7.57 1.06
N ALA A 171 -12.74 8.55 1.06
CA ALA A 171 -14.13 8.35 0.65
C ALA A 171 -14.27 8.03 -0.85
N MET A 172 -13.48 8.72 -1.68
CA MET A 172 -13.52 8.64 -3.15
C MET A 172 -12.41 7.72 -3.71
N PHE A 173 -11.84 6.84 -2.90
CA PHE A 173 -10.61 6.14 -3.24
C PHE A 173 -10.70 5.36 -4.56
N GLN A 174 -11.83 4.71 -4.81
CA GLN A 174 -12.07 4.03 -6.08
C GLN A 174 -11.95 4.94 -7.30
N TRP A 175 -12.38 6.19 -7.19
CA TRP A 175 -12.36 7.17 -8.28
C TRP A 175 -10.95 7.70 -8.49
N ALA A 176 -10.21 7.89 -7.39
CA ALA A 176 -8.80 8.21 -7.45
C ALA A 176 -8.03 7.12 -8.20
N VAL A 177 -8.22 5.85 -7.84
CA VAL A 177 -7.64 4.69 -8.56
C VAL A 177 -8.11 4.64 -10.02
N GLY A 178 -9.39 4.92 -10.27
CA GLY A 178 -9.97 4.89 -11.62
C GLY A 178 -9.31 5.84 -12.62
N TYR A 179 -9.05 7.07 -12.19
CA TYR A 179 -8.45 8.10 -13.03
C TYR A 179 -6.94 8.26 -12.81
N TYR A 180 -6.33 7.33 -12.08
CA TYR A 180 -4.94 7.42 -11.70
C TYR A 180 -4.00 7.35 -12.90
N ASP A 181 -4.16 6.30 -13.71
CA ASP A 181 -3.33 6.05 -14.90
C ASP A 181 -3.65 6.98 -16.08
N VAL A 182 -4.77 7.70 -16.00
CA VAL A 182 -5.14 8.72 -16.98
C VAL A 182 -4.14 9.89 -16.93
N GLU A 183 -3.51 10.16 -15.79
CA GLU A 183 -2.50 11.21 -15.62
C GLU A 183 -3.00 12.62 -16.07
N LEU A 184 -4.28 12.95 -15.84
CA LEU A 184 -4.87 14.25 -16.24
C LEU A 184 -4.05 15.47 -15.78
N GLY A 185 -3.34 15.35 -14.65
CA GLY A 185 -2.42 16.39 -14.18
C GLY A 185 -1.31 16.74 -15.18
N ARG A 186 -0.80 15.79 -15.96
CA ARG A 186 0.22 16.04 -17.00
C ARG A 186 -0.37 16.84 -18.16
N TYR A 187 -1.60 16.54 -18.56
CA TYR A 187 -2.33 17.36 -19.53
C TYR A 187 -2.59 18.77 -19.00
N LEU A 188 -3.13 18.91 -17.78
CA LEU A 188 -3.42 20.21 -17.15
C LEU A 188 -2.16 21.07 -16.95
N THR A 189 -1.00 20.44 -16.76
CA THR A 189 0.30 21.13 -16.65
C THR A 189 1.03 21.29 -17.98
N LYS A 190 0.39 20.95 -19.12
CA LYS A 190 0.96 21.03 -20.48
C LYS A 190 2.23 20.20 -20.66
N ARG A 191 2.34 19.10 -19.94
CA ARG A 191 3.42 18.09 -20.04
C ARG A 191 3.05 16.89 -20.90
N ALA A 192 1.79 16.78 -21.32
CA ALA A 192 1.25 15.79 -22.25
C ALA A 192 0.13 16.43 -23.07
N ASP A 193 -0.12 15.92 -24.28
CA ASP A 193 -1.25 16.32 -25.13
C ASP A 193 -2.52 15.55 -24.75
N TRP A 194 -3.70 16.07 -25.14
CA TRP A 194 -4.96 15.34 -24.96
C TRP A 194 -4.93 13.97 -25.66
N ASN A 195 -4.28 13.89 -26.83
CA ASN A 195 -4.16 12.63 -27.56
C ASN A 195 -3.40 11.55 -26.79
N ASP A 196 -2.54 11.91 -25.83
CA ASP A 196 -1.79 10.97 -25.02
C ASP A 196 -2.63 10.35 -23.89
N THR A 197 -3.73 11.01 -23.49
CA THR A 197 -4.56 10.60 -22.33
C THR A 197 -6.00 10.23 -22.69
N LYS A 198 -6.50 10.67 -23.85
CA LYS A 198 -7.92 10.55 -24.22
C LYS A 198 -8.44 9.11 -24.21
N ASP A 199 -7.62 8.14 -24.64
CA ASP A 199 -8.06 6.75 -24.78
C ASP A 199 -8.26 6.14 -23.39
N LYS A 200 -7.30 6.35 -22.48
CA LYS A 200 -7.40 5.97 -21.06
C LYS A 200 -8.59 6.66 -20.39
N PHE A 201 -8.76 7.96 -20.63
CA PHE A 201 -9.88 8.73 -20.07
C PHE A 201 -11.23 8.14 -20.48
N TRP A 202 -11.42 7.86 -21.78
CA TRP A 202 -12.69 7.34 -22.28
C TRP A 202 -12.91 5.89 -21.88
N GLU A 203 -11.88 5.05 -21.82
CA GLU A 203 -11.98 3.69 -21.29
C GLU A 203 -12.48 3.71 -19.82
N THR A 204 -11.84 4.49 -18.96
CA THR A 204 -12.24 4.66 -17.56
C THR A 204 -13.65 5.24 -17.45
N THR A 205 -13.96 6.28 -18.22
CA THR A 205 -15.27 6.95 -18.17
C THR A 205 -16.39 6.02 -18.66
N ASN A 206 -16.16 5.24 -19.71
CA ASN A 206 -17.11 4.25 -20.20
C ASN A 206 -17.34 3.13 -19.19
N LYS A 207 -16.26 2.63 -18.55
CA LYS A 207 -16.39 1.64 -17.47
C LYS A 207 -17.15 2.23 -16.28
N ALA A 208 -16.79 3.44 -15.84
CA ALA A 208 -17.48 4.14 -14.77
C ALA A 208 -18.97 4.33 -15.06
N GLY A 209 -19.33 4.71 -16.29
CA GLY A 209 -20.73 4.82 -16.73
C GLY A 209 -21.50 3.51 -16.60
N ARG A 210 -20.91 2.37 -17.02
CA ARG A 210 -21.51 1.05 -16.83
C ARG A 210 -21.68 0.69 -15.35
N GLN A 211 -20.66 0.97 -14.54
CA GLN A 211 -20.71 0.70 -13.09
C GLN A 211 -21.77 1.55 -12.39
N LEU A 212 -21.87 2.83 -12.74
CA LEU A 212 -22.89 3.74 -12.22
C LEU A 212 -24.30 3.31 -12.62
N ALA A 213 -24.50 2.99 -13.91
CA ALA A 213 -25.79 2.49 -14.40
C ALA A 213 -26.19 1.20 -13.66
N ARG A 214 -25.24 0.28 -13.46
CA ARG A 214 -25.51 -0.98 -12.76
C ARG A 214 -25.89 -0.75 -11.28
N ASP A 215 -25.08 -0.02 -10.53
CA ASP A 215 -25.23 0.13 -9.08
C ASP A 215 -26.31 1.15 -8.66
N TYR A 216 -26.59 2.16 -9.49
CA TYR A 216 -27.49 3.26 -9.14
C TYR A 216 -28.77 3.33 -9.98
N VAL A 217 -28.87 2.57 -11.05
CA VAL A 217 -30.08 2.50 -11.88
C VAL A 217 -30.64 1.07 -11.91
N PHE A 218 -29.90 0.11 -12.48
CA PHE A 218 -30.39 -1.24 -12.71
C PHE A 218 -30.81 -1.95 -11.41
N TYR A 219 -29.90 -2.12 -10.45
CA TYR A 219 -30.23 -2.82 -9.22
C TYR A 219 -31.25 -2.08 -8.34
N PRO A 220 -31.16 -0.75 -8.16
CA PRO A 220 -32.21 -0.03 -7.44
C PRO A 220 -33.58 -0.08 -8.12
N ALA A 221 -33.66 -0.11 -9.46
CA ALA A 221 -34.92 -0.24 -10.20
C ALA A 221 -35.65 -1.54 -9.85
N LEU A 222 -34.91 -2.65 -9.64
CA LEU A 222 -35.49 -3.92 -9.21
C LEU A 222 -36.16 -3.83 -7.82
N ALA A 223 -35.73 -2.90 -6.97
CA ALA A 223 -36.31 -2.70 -5.63
C ALA A 223 -37.64 -1.90 -5.65
N GLY A 224 -38.09 -1.43 -6.82
CA GLY A 224 -39.36 -0.73 -6.99
C GLY A 224 -39.54 0.45 -6.03
N LYS A 225 -40.51 0.36 -5.12
CA LYS A 225 -40.77 1.43 -4.12
C LYS A 225 -39.59 1.68 -3.17
N ALA A 226 -38.71 0.70 -2.98
CA ALA A 226 -37.51 0.83 -2.15
C ALA A 226 -36.28 1.36 -2.92
N PHE A 227 -36.47 1.87 -4.15
CA PHE A 227 -35.41 2.41 -5.00
C PHE A 227 -34.48 3.40 -4.26
N PRO A 228 -34.97 4.44 -3.54
CA PRO A 228 -34.09 5.38 -2.87
C PRO A 228 -33.23 4.73 -1.78
N GLN A 229 -33.76 3.71 -1.10
CA GLN A 229 -33.05 2.97 -0.06
C GLN A 229 -31.98 2.06 -0.67
N ALA A 230 -32.27 1.42 -1.81
CA ALA A 230 -31.30 0.64 -2.56
C ALA A 230 -30.16 1.51 -3.13
N VAL A 231 -30.46 2.70 -3.67
CA VAL A 231 -29.44 3.70 -4.06
C VAL A 231 -28.53 4.05 -2.87
N LYS A 232 -29.12 4.38 -1.72
CA LYS A 232 -28.36 4.69 -0.49
C LYS A 232 -27.50 3.52 -0.03
N ALA A 233 -28.01 2.29 -0.10
CA ALA A 233 -27.24 1.09 0.27
C ALA A 233 -26.02 0.89 -0.65
N ASN A 234 -26.18 1.06 -1.96
CA ASN A 234 -25.06 0.98 -2.91
C ASN A 234 -24.02 2.08 -2.66
N ALA A 235 -24.45 3.31 -2.35
CA ALA A 235 -23.55 4.40 -1.99
C ALA A 235 -22.76 4.10 -0.72
N VAL A 236 -23.42 3.58 0.34
CA VAL A 236 -22.76 3.18 1.58
C VAL A 236 -21.79 2.02 1.35
N ALA A 237 -22.18 0.99 0.60
CA ALA A 237 -21.31 -0.15 0.32
C ALA A 237 -20.05 0.26 -0.47
N ASN A 238 -20.21 1.18 -1.43
CA ASN A 238 -19.08 1.76 -2.16
C ASN A 238 -18.19 2.62 -1.27
N LEU A 239 -18.76 3.43 -0.37
CA LEU A 239 -18.00 4.22 0.60
C LEU A 239 -17.21 3.33 1.56
N VAL A 240 -17.84 2.29 2.12
CA VAL A 240 -17.20 1.33 3.02
C VAL A 240 -16.03 0.65 2.33
N ARG A 241 -16.21 0.18 1.09
CA ARG A 241 -15.13 -0.40 0.29
C ARG A 241 -14.01 0.61 0.04
N SER A 242 -14.31 1.84 -0.39
CA SER A 242 -13.28 2.88 -0.63
C SER A 242 -12.44 3.16 0.60
N VAL A 243 -13.08 3.40 1.75
CA VAL A 243 -12.39 3.70 3.02
C VAL A 243 -11.56 2.50 3.49
N TRP A 244 -12.09 1.29 3.34
CA TRP A 244 -11.38 0.06 3.69
C TRP A 244 -10.15 -0.17 2.81
N ALA A 245 -10.30 -0.10 1.48
CA ALA A 245 -9.19 -0.26 0.53
C ALA A 245 -8.11 0.81 0.75
N TYR A 246 -8.51 2.08 0.92
CA TYR A 246 -7.62 3.17 1.32
C TYR A 246 -6.82 2.81 2.58
N SER A 247 -7.50 2.33 3.63
CA SER A 247 -6.86 2.05 4.92
C SER A 247 -5.84 0.91 4.80
N VAL A 248 -6.17 -0.15 4.06
CA VAL A 248 -5.28 -1.30 3.82
C VAL A 248 -4.05 -0.87 3.03
N ILE A 249 -4.25 -0.25 1.86
CA ILE A 249 -3.14 0.11 0.95
C ILE A 249 -2.21 1.13 1.60
N PHE A 250 -2.76 2.14 2.28
CA PHE A 250 -1.91 3.15 2.94
C PHE A 250 -1.07 2.57 4.07
N CYS A 251 -1.56 1.56 4.79
CA CYS A 251 -0.79 0.88 5.83
C CYS A 251 0.39 0.07 5.27
N GLY A 252 0.33 -0.31 3.99
CA GLY A 252 1.39 -1.02 3.29
C GLY A 252 2.59 -0.15 2.89
N HIS A 253 2.34 1.13 2.58
CA HIS A 253 3.33 1.99 1.89
C HIS A 253 3.79 3.23 2.66
N PHE A 254 2.94 3.77 3.54
CA PHE A 254 3.20 5.06 4.18
C PHE A 254 3.31 5.05 5.72
N PRO A 255 3.33 3.92 6.44
CA PRO A 255 3.55 4.02 7.88
C PRO A 255 4.97 4.52 8.15
N ASP A 256 5.17 5.06 9.35
CA ASP A 256 6.51 5.36 9.84
C ASP A 256 7.41 4.12 9.62
N GLU A 257 8.65 4.35 9.19
CA GLU A 257 9.68 3.33 8.96
C GLU A 257 9.54 2.49 7.68
N ALA A 258 8.58 2.81 6.79
CA ALA A 258 8.65 2.43 5.38
C ALA A 258 9.58 3.41 4.63
N GLU A 259 10.63 2.90 3.99
CA GLU A 259 11.67 3.73 3.40
C GLU A 259 11.29 4.27 2.01
N THR A 260 11.88 5.40 1.66
CA THR A 260 11.80 5.98 0.30
C THR A 260 13.17 6.07 -0.33
N PHE A 261 13.22 5.99 -1.65
CA PHE A 261 14.46 5.84 -2.43
C PHE A 261 14.59 6.93 -3.49
N THR A 262 15.83 7.29 -3.82
CA THR A 262 16.11 8.25 -4.90
C THR A 262 16.13 7.56 -6.26
N LYS A 263 16.12 8.36 -7.34
CA LYS A 263 16.30 7.85 -8.70
C LYS A 263 17.71 7.32 -8.92
N GLU A 264 18.69 7.87 -8.20
CA GLU A 264 20.08 7.44 -8.20
C GLU A 264 20.23 6.02 -7.64
N GLN A 265 19.52 5.68 -6.55
CA GLN A 265 19.45 4.30 -6.06
C GLN A 265 18.93 3.36 -7.15
N PHE A 266 17.77 3.69 -7.73
CA PHE A 266 17.16 2.84 -8.77
C PHE A 266 18.06 2.63 -9.99
N LYS A 267 18.77 3.67 -10.46
CA LYS A 267 19.63 3.58 -11.64
C LYS A 267 20.78 2.58 -11.52
N ASN A 268 21.24 2.32 -10.29
CA ASN A 268 22.40 1.47 -10.02
C ASN A 268 21.98 0.14 -9.34
N GLU A 269 20.68 -0.12 -9.26
CA GLU A 269 20.10 -1.29 -8.59
C GLU A 269 20.22 -2.54 -9.46
N ASP A 270 20.71 -3.63 -8.86
CA ASP A 270 20.57 -4.98 -9.41
C ASP A 270 19.33 -5.70 -8.83
N HIS A 271 19.07 -6.92 -9.30
CA HIS A 271 17.92 -7.71 -8.85
C HIS A 271 17.90 -8.00 -7.34
N ASN A 272 19.07 -8.21 -6.72
CA ASN A 272 19.15 -8.53 -5.30
C ASN A 272 18.94 -7.28 -4.43
N GLN A 273 19.45 -6.14 -4.88
CA GLN A 273 19.17 -4.84 -4.29
C GLN A 273 17.69 -4.44 -4.46
N TRP A 274 17.07 -4.80 -5.59
CA TRP A 274 15.62 -4.63 -5.79
C TRP A 274 14.83 -5.34 -4.70
N TYR A 275 15.17 -6.58 -4.33
CA TYR A 275 14.53 -7.27 -3.21
C TYR A 275 14.65 -6.49 -1.89
N LEU A 276 15.83 -5.99 -1.57
CA LEU A 276 16.02 -5.17 -0.37
C LEU A 276 15.15 -3.92 -0.42
N ARG A 277 15.04 -3.26 -1.58
CA ARG A 277 14.20 -2.06 -1.74
C ARG A 277 12.73 -2.37 -1.51
N GLN A 278 12.23 -3.46 -2.09
CA GLN A 278 10.86 -3.92 -1.90
C GLN A 278 10.56 -4.21 -0.43
N MET A 279 11.49 -4.85 0.29
CA MET A 279 11.34 -5.15 1.72
C MET A 279 11.38 -3.90 2.61
N LEU A 280 12.33 -3.01 2.37
CA LEU A 280 12.51 -1.80 3.17
C LEU A 280 11.46 -0.73 2.86
N GLY A 281 10.91 -0.73 1.64
CA GLY A 281 9.88 0.21 1.19
C GLY A 281 8.44 -0.14 1.61
N SER A 282 8.21 -1.36 2.08
CA SER A 282 6.87 -1.84 2.43
C SER A 282 6.73 -2.19 3.90
N ALA A 283 5.50 -2.24 4.39
CA ALA A 283 5.20 -2.54 5.78
C ALA A 283 4.00 -3.48 5.92
N ASN A 284 4.12 -4.41 6.84
CA ASN A 284 3.09 -5.39 7.14
C ASN A 284 2.20 -4.93 8.31
N PHE A 285 1.06 -5.59 8.44
CA PHE A 285 0.30 -5.58 9.69
C PHE A 285 -0.18 -6.97 10.04
N TYR A 286 -0.22 -7.30 11.33
CA TYR A 286 -0.74 -8.58 11.79
C TYR A 286 -2.23 -8.50 12.15
N GLY A 287 -2.92 -9.62 11.97
CA GLY A 287 -4.32 -9.80 12.34
C GLY A 287 -4.76 -11.25 12.27
N GLY A 288 -6.00 -11.51 12.68
CA GLY A 288 -6.61 -12.83 12.51
C GLY A 288 -7.04 -13.09 11.07
N LYS A 289 -7.46 -14.33 10.77
CA LYS A 289 -7.88 -14.78 9.44
C LYS A 289 -8.89 -13.85 8.74
N LEU A 290 -9.83 -13.27 9.51
CA LEU A 290 -10.80 -12.34 8.96
C LEU A 290 -10.13 -11.07 8.42
N LEU A 291 -9.20 -10.47 9.17
CA LEU A 291 -8.49 -9.29 8.70
C LEU A 291 -7.66 -9.61 7.46
N THR A 292 -6.95 -10.74 7.46
CA THR A 292 -6.15 -11.21 6.33
C THR A 292 -7.00 -11.30 5.06
N ILE A 293 -8.10 -12.05 5.09
CA ILE A 293 -9.00 -12.20 3.93
C ILE A 293 -9.63 -10.86 3.53
N MET A 294 -10.10 -10.06 4.50
CA MET A 294 -10.72 -8.77 4.20
C MET A 294 -9.72 -7.76 3.64
N SER A 295 -8.43 -7.91 3.92
CA SER A 295 -7.36 -7.07 3.37
C SER A 295 -6.82 -7.54 2.02
N GLY A 296 -7.26 -8.68 1.49
CA GLY A 296 -6.67 -9.21 0.26
C GLY A 296 -5.33 -9.94 0.46
N ASN A 297 -5.03 -10.35 1.70
CA ASN A 297 -3.69 -10.71 2.18
C ASN A 297 -2.64 -9.58 2.07
N LEU A 298 -3.04 -8.34 1.76
CA LEU A 298 -2.16 -7.15 1.75
C LEU A 298 -1.65 -6.76 3.15
N ASN A 299 -2.09 -7.45 4.20
CA ASN A 299 -1.44 -7.40 5.49
C ASN A 299 0.01 -7.99 5.45
N TYR A 300 0.36 -8.71 4.39
CA TYR A 300 1.69 -9.19 4.00
C TYR A 300 2.22 -8.40 2.79
N GLN A 301 2.24 -7.06 2.90
CA GLN A 301 2.69 -6.15 1.84
C GLN A 301 4.16 -6.38 1.43
N ILE A 302 5.04 -6.69 2.38
CA ILE A 302 6.46 -6.99 2.09
C ILE A 302 6.53 -8.18 1.12
N GLU A 303 5.82 -9.26 1.42
CA GLU A 303 5.80 -10.48 0.60
C GLU A 303 5.11 -10.24 -0.74
N HIS A 304 4.03 -9.47 -0.75
CA HIS A 304 3.35 -9.07 -1.97
C HIS A 304 4.29 -8.27 -2.89
N HIS A 305 5.15 -7.41 -2.34
CA HIS A 305 6.12 -6.64 -3.12
C HIS A 305 7.31 -7.46 -3.61
N LEU A 306 7.76 -8.43 -2.81
CA LEU A 306 8.77 -9.40 -3.20
C LEU A 306 8.27 -10.30 -4.34
N PHE A 307 7.01 -10.75 -4.26
CA PHE A 307 6.41 -11.75 -5.16
C PHE A 307 4.98 -11.36 -5.58
N PRO A 308 4.80 -10.30 -6.40
CA PRO A 308 3.48 -9.75 -6.72
C PRO A 308 2.56 -10.73 -7.44
N ASP A 309 3.15 -11.67 -8.19
CA ASP A 309 2.51 -12.74 -8.96
C ASP A 309 2.27 -14.02 -8.15
N MET A 310 2.55 -14.04 -6.84
CA MET A 310 2.33 -15.20 -6.00
C MET A 310 0.89 -15.23 -5.44
N PRO A 311 0.18 -16.38 -5.46
CA PRO A 311 -1.12 -16.54 -4.83
C PRO A 311 -1.21 -15.95 -3.41
N SER A 312 -2.16 -15.03 -3.21
CA SER A 312 -2.40 -14.32 -1.95
C SER A 312 -2.49 -15.23 -0.74
N ASN A 313 -3.09 -16.40 -0.89
CA ASN A 313 -3.27 -17.40 0.17
C ASN A 313 -1.97 -18.05 0.65
N ARG A 314 -0.84 -17.80 -0.02
CA ARG A 314 0.50 -18.27 0.36
C ARG A 314 1.35 -17.21 1.04
N LEU A 315 0.95 -15.94 1.02
CA LEU A 315 1.77 -14.86 1.56
C LEU A 315 2.05 -15.02 3.07
N ALA A 316 1.14 -15.65 3.83
CA ALA A 316 1.39 -15.98 5.22
C ALA A 316 2.55 -16.98 5.42
N GLU A 317 2.59 -18.05 4.60
CA GLU A 317 3.66 -19.06 4.61
C GLU A 317 5.01 -18.43 4.22
N VAL A 318 4.97 -17.55 3.22
CA VAL A 318 6.14 -16.84 2.72
C VAL A 318 6.67 -15.86 3.76
N GLY A 319 5.79 -15.14 4.44
CA GLY A 319 6.15 -14.16 5.46
C GLY A 319 6.90 -14.77 6.64
N GLU A 320 6.63 -16.03 6.99
CA GLU A 320 7.43 -16.76 7.98
C GLU A 320 8.88 -16.95 7.50
N LYS A 321 9.07 -17.36 6.24
CA LYS A 321 10.40 -17.57 5.64
C LYS A 321 11.16 -16.26 5.45
N VAL A 322 10.48 -15.21 4.96
CA VAL A 322 11.06 -13.87 4.77
C VAL A 322 11.45 -13.26 6.12
N ARG A 323 10.60 -13.38 7.15
CA ARG A 323 10.92 -12.89 8.48
C ARG A 323 12.13 -13.60 9.09
N ALA A 324 12.25 -14.92 8.92
CA ALA A 324 13.42 -15.66 9.37
C ALA A 324 14.71 -15.17 8.70
N LEU A 325 14.66 -14.88 7.40
CA LEU A 325 15.76 -14.26 6.67
C LEU A 325 16.09 -12.87 7.22
N CYS A 326 15.09 -12.04 7.48
CA CYS A 326 15.30 -10.73 8.11
C CYS A 326 15.92 -10.82 9.50
N ASP A 327 15.58 -11.85 10.28
CA ASP A 327 16.14 -12.07 11.61
C ASP A 327 17.62 -12.50 11.53
N GLU A 328 17.97 -13.32 10.56
CA GLU A 328 19.33 -13.82 10.33
C GLU A 328 20.31 -12.71 9.91
N TYR A 329 19.89 -11.83 9.01
CA TYR A 329 20.71 -10.72 8.50
C TYR A 329 20.51 -9.40 9.28
N ASP A 330 19.81 -9.45 10.41
CA ASP A 330 19.38 -8.29 11.21
C ASP A 330 18.81 -7.14 10.35
N LEU A 331 17.97 -7.48 9.37
CA LEU A 331 17.19 -6.55 8.55
C LEU A 331 15.85 -6.23 9.23
N PRO A 332 15.32 -5.01 9.12
CA PRO A 332 14.03 -4.69 9.70
C PRO A 332 12.91 -5.44 8.95
N TYR A 333 12.00 -6.04 9.72
CA TYR A 333 10.73 -6.57 9.22
C TYR A 333 9.62 -5.69 9.78
N ASN A 334 9.22 -4.65 9.03
CA ASN A 334 8.31 -3.61 9.53
C ASN A 334 6.89 -4.16 9.65
N VAL A 335 6.46 -4.45 10.88
CA VAL A 335 5.13 -5.01 11.15
C VAL A 335 4.55 -4.44 12.45
N ASP A 336 3.26 -4.14 12.45
CA ASP A 336 2.52 -3.68 13.64
C ASP A 336 1.05 -4.13 13.59
N SER A 337 0.25 -3.79 14.59
CA SER A 337 -1.20 -3.97 14.51
C SER A 337 -1.81 -3.01 13.47
N PHE A 338 -2.90 -3.41 12.82
CA PHE A 338 -3.58 -2.56 11.83
C PHE A 338 -3.96 -1.16 12.36
N PRO A 339 -4.54 -1.00 13.57
CA PRO A 339 -4.81 0.34 14.12
C PRO A 339 -3.54 1.17 14.33
N ALA A 340 -2.43 0.54 14.73
CA ALA A 340 -1.17 1.24 14.93
C ALA A 340 -0.55 1.70 13.60
N GLN A 341 -0.56 0.85 12.56
CA GLN A 341 -0.11 1.27 11.22
C GLN A 341 -0.97 2.41 10.68
N LEU A 342 -2.30 2.30 10.78
CA LEU A 342 -3.20 3.35 10.32
C LEU A 342 -2.97 4.66 11.09
N PHE A 343 -2.75 4.58 12.39
CA PHE A 343 -2.42 5.75 13.20
C PHE A 343 -1.09 6.40 12.77
N LYS A 344 -0.04 5.63 12.49
CA LYS A 344 1.25 6.17 11.99
C LYS A 344 1.05 6.91 10.66
N VAL A 345 0.29 6.33 9.73
CA VAL A 345 -0.07 6.99 8.46
C VAL A 345 -0.77 8.32 8.73
N GLN A 346 -1.88 8.31 9.48
CA GLN A 346 -2.66 9.54 9.76
C GLN A 346 -1.82 10.59 10.48
N LYS A 347 -1.00 10.19 11.46
CA LYS A 347 -0.07 11.06 12.17
C LYS A 347 0.93 11.71 11.21
N THR A 348 1.50 10.97 10.28
CA THR A 348 2.45 11.51 9.30
C THR A 348 1.76 12.48 8.34
N LEU A 349 0.56 12.17 7.83
CA LEU A 349 -0.23 13.08 7.01
C LEU A 349 -0.55 14.40 7.75
N LEU A 350 -0.99 14.31 9.00
CA LEU A 350 -1.27 15.48 9.86
C LEU A 350 -0.02 16.31 10.12
N LYS A 351 1.10 15.66 10.48
CA LYS A 351 2.39 16.31 10.71
C LYS A 351 2.89 17.05 9.47
N LEU A 352 2.72 16.47 8.28
CA LEU A 352 3.21 17.03 7.02
C LEU A 352 2.27 18.06 6.39
N THR A 353 1.16 18.41 7.06
CA THR A 353 0.38 19.63 6.76
C THR A 353 1.21 20.89 6.96
N LEU A 354 2.20 20.84 7.86
CA LEU A 354 3.07 21.95 8.20
C LEU A 354 4.33 21.98 7.32
N PRO A 355 4.85 23.18 6.99
CA PRO A 355 6.17 23.34 6.38
C PRO A 355 7.31 22.69 7.19
N ASN A 356 8.37 22.25 6.50
CA ASN A 356 9.53 21.58 7.13
C ASN A 356 10.20 22.38 8.26
N LYS A 357 10.16 23.72 8.21
CA LYS A 357 10.71 24.57 9.27
C LYS A 357 10.05 24.36 10.64
N TYR A 358 8.86 23.75 10.67
CA TYR A 358 8.17 23.37 11.89
C TYR A 358 8.35 21.90 12.23
N LEU A 359 9.23 21.14 11.58
CA LEU A 359 9.50 19.75 11.94
C LEU A 359 10.80 19.67 12.74
N VAL A 360 10.76 19.00 13.89
CA VAL A 360 11.88 18.97 14.84
C VAL A 360 12.87 17.85 14.56
N ALA A 361 12.38 16.68 14.13
CA ALA A 361 13.26 15.56 13.79
C ALA A 361 14.14 15.88 12.59
N SER A 362 15.40 15.43 12.61
CA SER A 362 16.33 15.55 11.47
C SER A 362 15.69 14.99 10.19
N PRO A 363 15.86 15.64 9.02
CA PRO A 363 15.41 15.10 7.75
C PRO A 363 16.13 13.82 7.32
N ASP A 364 17.26 13.48 7.94
CA ASP A 364 17.98 12.23 7.71
C ASP A 364 17.51 11.10 8.65
N ASN A 365 16.84 11.41 9.76
CA ASN A 365 16.37 10.43 10.75
C ASN A 365 14.98 10.77 11.29
N ALA A 366 14.01 10.90 10.39
CA ALA A 366 12.61 11.12 10.75
C ALA A 366 11.82 9.80 10.77
N PRO A 367 10.66 9.74 11.43
CA PRO A 367 9.79 8.57 11.35
C PRO A 367 9.30 8.28 9.92
N GLU A 368 9.01 9.31 9.14
CA GLU A 368 8.46 9.21 7.78
C GLU A 368 9.50 9.13 6.66
N VAL A 369 10.78 9.35 6.98
CA VAL A 369 11.86 9.31 6.00
C VAL A 369 13.21 9.14 6.69
N ARG A 370 14.11 8.38 6.07
CA ARG A 370 15.52 8.29 6.43
C ARG A 370 16.41 8.36 5.18
N SER A 371 17.67 8.67 5.41
CA SER A 371 18.72 8.67 4.38
C SER A 371 19.96 7.96 4.88
N ASN A 372 20.89 7.66 3.97
CA ASN A 372 22.24 7.17 4.30
C ASN A 372 22.96 8.04 5.34
N ARG A 373 22.69 9.35 5.35
CA ARG A 373 23.32 10.29 6.29
C ARG A 373 22.88 10.10 7.74
N ALA A 374 21.80 9.35 7.99
CA ALA A 374 21.40 9.00 9.35
C ALA A 374 22.53 8.28 10.09
N PHE A 375 23.25 7.39 9.39
CA PHE A 375 24.38 6.65 9.94
C PHE A 375 25.66 7.45 9.86
N SER A 376 25.97 8.04 8.70
CA SER A 376 27.23 8.77 8.50
C SER A 376 27.39 10.01 9.40
N GLN A 377 26.28 10.57 9.91
CA GLN A 377 26.29 11.67 10.89
C GLN A 377 26.40 11.19 12.34
N ASN A 378 26.32 9.87 12.58
CA ASN A 378 26.40 9.25 13.90
C ASN A 378 27.44 8.11 13.91
N PRO A 379 28.75 8.42 13.81
CA PRO A 379 29.80 7.40 13.69
C PRO A 379 29.82 6.37 14.82
N GLU A 380 29.41 6.75 16.03
CA GLU A 380 29.28 5.80 17.16
C GLU A 380 28.27 4.69 16.90
N ILE A 381 27.18 5.00 16.20
CA ILE A 381 26.18 4.01 15.78
C ILE A 381 26.72 3.24 14.58
N GLU A 382 27.24 3.93 13.57
CA GLU A 382 27.76 3.29 12.36
C GLU A 382 28.89 2.29 12.64
N ASN A 383 29.81 2.62 13.55
CA ASN A 383 30.89 1.74 13.98
C ASN A 383 30.38 0.47 14.69
N GLN A 384 29.22 0.53 15.36
CA GLN A 384 28.61 -0.67 15.96
C GLN A 384 28.07 -1.64 14.90
N LEU A 385 27.83 -1.15 13.67
CA LEU A 385 27.33 -1.93 12.55
C LEU A 385 28.46 -2.43 11.62
N ALA A 386 29.68 -1.95 11.81
CA ALA A 386 30.85 -2.30 10.99
C ALA A 386 31.23 -3.80 11.06
N GLY A 387 30.69 -4.55 12.03
CA GLY A 387 30.88 -5.99 12.16
C GLY A 387 30.00 -6.86 11.24
N GLY A 388 29.12 -6.26 10.44
CA GLY A 388 28.21 -6.96 9.52
C GLY A 388 27.14 -7.80 10.24
N CYS A 389 26.69 -8.87 9.60
CA CYS A 389 25.59 -9.75 10.03
C CYS A 389 25.81 -10.49 11.37
N ASN A 390 26.96 -10.34 12.03
CA ASN A 390 27.27 -10.93 13.34
C ASN A 390 26.57 -10.19 14.51
N GLY A 391 25.25 -10.02 14.40
CA GLY A 391 24.37 -9.55 15.48
C GLY A 391 24.07 -8.05 15.55
N SER A 392 24.63 -7.23 14.65
CA SER A 392 24.44 -5.77 14.62
C SER A 392 24.32 -5.23 13.19
N GLY A 393 23.17 -5.46 12.55
CA GLY A 393 22.84 -4.98 11.21
C GLY A 393 21.88 -3.79 11.20
N LEU A 394 21.21 -3.57 10.05
CA LEU A 394 20.34 -2.42 9.83
C LEU A 394 19.29 -2.27 10.94
N ARG A 395 18.58 -3.34 11.31
CA ARG A 395 17.52 -3.31 12.35
C ARG A 395 18.06 -2.79 13.68
N THR A 396 19.24 -3.23 14.11
CA THR A 396 19.90 -2.73 15.31
C THR A 396 20.26 -1.25 15.17
N GLY A 397 20.85 -0.86 14.04
CA GLY A 397 21.15 0.53 13.71
C GLY A 397 19.92 1.44 13.77
N LEU A 398 18.81 1.01 13.17
CA LEU A 398 17.55 1.76 13.17
C LEU A 398 16.97 1.92 14.58
N LYS A 399 17.10 0.93 15.46
CA LYS A 399 16.70 1.04 16.87
C LYS A 399 17.54 2.09 17.62
N LEU A 400 18.84 2.14 17.36
CA LEU A 400 19.74 3.15 17.94
C LEU A 400 19.40 4.55 17.43
N LEU A 401 19.24 4.72 16.12
CA LEU A 401 18.83 5.98 15.50
C LEU A 401 17.48 6.47 16.03
N LYS A 402 16.52 5.58 16.26
CA LYS A 402 15.21 5.95 16.81
C LYS A 402 15.31 6.61 18.20
N ARG A 403 16.31 6.24 19.01
CA ARG A 403 16.56 6.85 20.33
C ARG A 403 17.10 8.28 20.25
N LEU A 404 17.70 8.66 19.13
CA LEU A 404 18.19 10.02 18.88
C LEU A 404 17.09 10.98 18.40
N ARG A 405 15.88 10.47 18.10
CA ARG A 405 14.77 11.32 17.67
C ARG A 405 14.30 12.21 18.84
N PRO A 406 14.01 13.49 18.60
CA PRO A 406 13.49 14.39 19.64
C PRO A 406 12.21 13.84 20.27
N SER A 407 12.14 13.87 21.61
CA SER A 407 10.90 13.57 22.31
C SER A 407 9.88 14.70 22.15
N ILE A 408 8.61 14.44 22.51
CA ILE A 408 7.58 15.49 22.54
C ILE A 408 8.01 16.63 23.47
N LYS A 409 8.67 16.31 24.59
CA LYS A 409 9.20 17.30 25.53
C LYS A 409 10.27 18.17 24.87
N ASP A 410 11.19 17.57 24.11
CA ASP A 410 12.23 18.31 23.39
C ASP A 410 11.63 19.21 22.32
N ALA A 411 10.62 18.73 21.60
CA ALA A 411 9.88 19.52 20.63
C ALA A 411 9.23 20.76 21.28
N ILE A 412 8.52 20.58 22.40
CA ILE A 412 7.92 21.69 23.16
C ILE A 412 8.99 22.70 23.61
N LEU A 413 10.13 22.23 24.12
CA LEU A 413 11.23 23.12 24.52
C LEU A 413 11.73 23.93 23.31
N ILE A 414 11.98 23.27 22.17
CA ILE A 414 12.45 23.92 20.95
C ILE A 414 11.47 25.00 20.46
N TYR A 415 10.17 24.71 20.43
CA TYR A 415 9.17 25.71 20.02
C TYR A 415 8.98 26.85 21.02
N THR A 416 9.25 26.61 22.31
CA THR A 416 9.18 27.65 23.36
C THR A 416 10.48 28.43 23.50
N GLY A 417 11.45 28.26 22.59
CA GLY A 417 12.76 28.92 22.62
C GLY A 417 13.69 28.42 23.74
N ARG A 418 13.36 27.28 24.36
CA ARG A 418 14.14 26.66 25.44
C ARG A 418 15.01 25.53 24.86
N ARG A 419 16.22 25.37 25.39
CA ARG A 419 17.09 24.25 25.00
C ARG A 419 16.69 22.97 25.76
N PRO A 420 16.59 21.80 25.09
CA PRO A 420 16.54 20.51 25.76
C PRO A 420 17.72 20.36 26.72
N ARG A 421 17.46 20.01 27.99
CA ARG A 421 18.52 19.65 28.94
C ARG A 421 18.97 18.23 28.59
N GLY A 422 20.01 18.08 27.77
CA GLY A 422 20.53 16.74 27.44
C GLY A 422 21.55 16.57 26.30
N ASN A 423 22.01 17.62 25.60
CA ASN A 423 23.03 17.50 24.53
C ASN A 423 24.31 18.32 24.79
N GLN A 424 24.68 18.50 26.06
CA GLN A 424 26.08 18.81 26.41
C GLN A 424 26.70 17.47 26.82
N GLN A 425 27.65 16.97 26.04
CA GLN A 425 28.29 15.65 26.15
C GLN A 425 27.46 14.46 25.65
N ARG A 426 27.37 14.31 24.34
CA ARG A 426 27.51 13.02 23.65
C ARG A 426 28.23 13.30 22.34
#